data_AF-F9P971-F1
#
_entry.id   AF-F9P971-F1
#
_cell.length_a   1.000
_cell.length_b   1.000
_cell.length_c   1.000
_cell.angle_alpha   90.00
_cell.angle_beta   90.00
_cell.angle_gamma   90.00
#
_symmetry.space_group_name_H-M   'P 1'
#
loop_
_entity.id
_entity.type
_entity.pdbx_description
1 polymer ?
#
loop_
_entity_poly.entity_id
_entity_poly.type
_entity_poly.pdbx_seq_one_letter_code
_entity_poly.pdbx_strand_id
1 'polypeptide(L)'
;MYGVYENHAGCERGYFRTKLGRLITLPKKDRNGTNLYLPDVVLYDEPSNIILLVEGKKLSTLANGIEEIKYYDSIENEYIKPEYIGVNIIRCVSIFGGRKTGYLHDDVLIYMNLKGEIYINPNAPDCVKSMFRAMGVTI
;
A
#
# COMPACT_ATOMS: atom_id res chain seq x y z
N MET A 1 -10.07 -4.83 7.74
CA MET A 1 -8.68 -4.67 7.27
C MET A 1 -7.65 -4.95 8.37
N TYR A 2 -6.54 -5.62 8.04
CA TYR A 2 -5.39 -5.82 8.92
C TYR A 2 -4.05 -5.75 8.15
N GLY A 3 -2.96 -5.52 8.88
CA GLY A 3 -1.60 -5.49 8.32
C GLY A 3 -1.07 -6.87 7.97
N VAL A 4 -0.60 -7.02 6.73
CA VAL A 4 0.03 -8.23 6.18
C VAL A 4 1.55 -8.11 6.25
N TYR A 5 2.09 -6.92 6.00
CA TYR A 5 3.52 -6.67 5.98
C TYR A 5 3.81 -5.19 6.20
N GLU A 6 4.94 -4.89 6.81
CA GLU A 6 5.46 -3.53 7.00
C GLU A 6 6.97 -3.49 6.72
N ASN A 7 7.41 -2.44 6.04
CA ASN A 7 8.79 -2.16 5.71
C ASN A 7 9.06 -0.69 6.00
N HIS A 8 9.96 -0.42 6.93
CA HIS A 8 10.36 0.94 7.28
C HIS A 8 11.59 1.34 6.48
N ALA A 9 11.43 1.53 5.16
CA ALA A 9 12.49 1.95 4.24
C ALA A 9 13.79 1.11 4.35
N GLY A 10 13.66 -0.18 4.69
CA GLY A 10 14.78 -1.10 4.87
C GLY A 10 15.54 -1.00 6.20
N CYS A 11 15.18 -0.07 7.11
CA CYS A 11 15.70 -0.06 8.48
C CYS A 11 15.15 -1.25 9.27
N GLU A 12 13.86 -1.52 9.12
CA GLU A 12 13.17 -2.63 9.76
C GLU A 12 12.26 -3.30 8.74
N ARG A 13 12.32 -4.63 8.69
CA ARG A 13 11.44 -5.45 7.85
C ARG A 13 10.62 -6.32 8.78
N GLY A 14 9.29 -6.16 8.72
CA GLY A 14 8.36 -7.01 9.44
C GLY A 14 8.35 -8.44 8.91
N TYR A 15 7.49 -9.27 9.49
CA TYR A 15 7.15 -10.57 8.93
C TYR A 15 5.98 -10.42 7.98
N PHE A 16 6.00 -11.15 6.86
CA PHE A 16 4.82 -11.31 6.02
C PHE A 16 3.86 -12.30 6.70
N ARG A 17 2.65 -11.85 6.97
CA ARG A 17 1.59 -12.65 7.57
C ARG A 17 0.79 -13.34 6.47
N THR A 18 0.74 -14.67 6.46
CA THR A 18 -0.10 -15.43 5.54
C THR A 18 -1.57 -15.37 5.95
N LYS A 19 -2.49 -15.76 5.05
CA LYS A 19 -3.92 -15.81 5.38
C LYS A 19 -4.24 -16.75 6.55
N LEU A 20 -3.42 -17.79 6.76
CA LEU A 20 -3.49 -18.71 7.90
C LEU A 20 -2.83 -18.16 9.18
N GLY A 21 -2.29 -16.94 9.15
CA GLY A 21 -1.64 -16.29 10.28
C GLY A 21 -0.20 -16.71 10.52
N ARG A 22 0.44 -17.50 9.63
CA ARG A 22 1.87 -17.80 9.75
C ARG A 22 2.69 -16.54 9.45
N LEU A 23 3.81 -16.39 10.13
CA LEU A 23 4.77 -15.31 9.91
C LEU A 23 5.98 -15.84 9.14
N ILE A 24 6.25 -15.26 7.97
CA ILE A 24 7.39 -15.62 7.12
C ILE A 24 8.30 -14.42 6.89
N THR A 25 9.61 -14.65 6.80
CA THR A 25 10.57 -13.61 6.43
C THR A 25 10.61 -13.47 4.91
N LEU A 26 10.61 -12.21 4.43
CA LEU A 26 10.82 -11.94 3.00
C LEU A 26 12.32 -11.76 2.72
N PRO A 27 12.87 -12.45 1.71
CA PRO A 27 14.28 -12.33 1.33
C PRO A 27 14.58 -10.96 0.71
N LYS A 28 15.87 -10.66 0.51
CA LYS A 28 16.31 -9.45 -0.22
C LYS A 28 16.09 -9.55 -1.73
N LYS A 29 16.06 -10.78 -2.25
CA LYS A 29 15.98 -11.08 -3.67
C LYS A 29 14.85 -12.05 -3.93
N ASP A 30 14.23 -11.92 -5.10
CA ASP A 30 13.25 -12.86 -5.61
C ASP A 30 13.90 -14.20 -5.98
N ARG A 31 13.08 -15.17 -6.40
CA ARG A 31 13.56 -16.51 -6.79
C ARG A 31 14.54 -16.51 -7.97
N ASN A 32 14.59 -15.43 -8.76
CA ASN A 32 15.48 -15.27 -9.91
C ASN A 32 16.78 -14.52 -9.54
N GLY A 33 16.93 -14.10 -8.28
CA GLY A 33 18.10 -13.34 -7.81
C GLY A 33 18.03 -11.84 -8.07
N THR A 34 16.88 -11.31 -8.51
CA THR A 34 16.59 -9.88 -8.70
C THR A 34 16.18 -9.26 -7.37
N ASN A 35 16.42 -7.97 -7.15
CA ASN A 35 16.00 -7.31 -5.91
C ASN A 35 14.47 -7.39 -5.77
N LEU A 36 14.02 -7.87 -4.61
CA LEU A 36 12.60 -7.91 -4.28
C LEU A 36 12.16 -6.51 -3.84
N TYR A 37 11.37 -5.84 -4.68
CA TYR A 37 10.75 -4.57 -4.33
C TYR A 37 9.61 -4.81 -3.35
N LEU A 38 9.62 -4.05 -2.26
CA LEU A 38 8.72 -4.22 -1.13
C LEU A 38 7.99 -2.90 -0.88
N PRO A 39 6.65 -2.89 -0.80
CA PRO A 39 5.91 -1.70 -0.38
C PRO A 39 6.19 -1.41 1.10
N ASP A 40 6.04 -0.14 1.49
CA ASP A 40 6.11 0.27 2.90
C ASP A 40 5.07 -0.46 3.76
N VAL A 41 3.84 -0.63 3.25
CA VAL A 41 2.77 -1.35 3.97
C VAL A 41 1.96 -2.23 3.01
N VAL A 42 1.65 -3.44 3.45
CA VAL A 42 0.66 -4.33 2.82
C VAL A 42 -0.53 -4.48 3.76
N LEU A 43 -1.73 -4.20 3.27
CA LEU A 43 -2.98 -4.35 4.03
C LEU A 43 -3.90 -5.34 3.33
N TYR A 44 -4.57 -6.20 4.09
CA TYR A 44 -5.62 -7.06 3.56
C TYR A 44 -6.97 -6.68 4.16
N ASP A 45 -7.96 -6.50 3.29
CA ASP A 45 -9.35 -6.42 3.67
C ASP A 45 -10.09 -7.69 3.22
N GLU A 46 -10.40 -8.55 4.20
CA GLU A 46 -11.06 -9.83 3.96
C GLU A 46 -12.49 -9.69 3.40
N PRO A 47 -13.37 -8.79 3.90
CA PRO A 47 -14.72 -8.63 3.35
C PRO A 47 -14.75 -8.31 1.86
N SER A 48 -13.86 -7.42 1.40
CA SER A 48 -13.74 -7.06 -0.03
C SER A 48 -12.77 -7.94 -0.83
N ASN A 49 -12.05 -8.83 -0.16
CA ASN A 49 -10.95 -9.63 -0.70
C ASN A 49 -9.92 -8.79 -1.49
N ILE A 50 -9.50 -7.65 -0.92
CA ILE A 50 -8.54 -6.72 -1.52
C ILE A 50 -7.24 -6.72 -0.71
N ILE A 51 -6.10 -6.82 -1.39
CA ILE A 51 -4.79 -6.45 -0.86
C ILE A 51 -4.36 -5.10 -1.41
N LEU A 52 -3.97 -4.19 -0.51
CA LEU A 52 -3.37 -2.91 -0.84
C LEU A 52 -1.85 -3.00 -0.66
N LEU A 53 -1.11 -2.63 -1.71
CA LEU A 53 0.33 -2.39 -1.65
C LEU A 53 0.54 -0.87 -1.63
N VAL A 54 0.90 -0.35 -0.45
CA VAL A 54 0.97 1.09 -0.21
C VAL A 54 2.41 1.53 -0.11
N GLU A 55 2.80 2.47 -0.96
CA GLU A 55 4.09 3.15 -0.93
C GLU A 55 3.94 4.57 -0.37
N GLY A 56 4.77 4.95 0.61
CA GLY A 56 4.73 6.27 1.24
C GLY A 56 5.68 7.26 0.58
N LYS A 57 5.16 8.36 0.02
CA LYS A 57 6.00 9.41 -0.60
C LYS A 57 5.66 10.82 -0.12
N LYS A 58 6.60 11.75 -0.27
CA LYS A 58 6.27 13.18 -0.24
C LYS A 58 5.55 13.56 -1.54
N LEU A 59 4.67 14.56 -1.49
CA LEU A 59 4.04 15.11 -2.71
C LEU A 59 5.09 15.52 -3.75
N SER A 60 6.24 16.05 -3.33
CA SER A 60 7.35 16.45 -4.20
C SER A 60 8.00 15.28 -4.94
N THR A 61 7.83 14.05 -4.47
CA THR A 61 8.40 12.82 -5.03
C THR A 61 7.30 11.86 -5.52
N LEU A 62 6.08 12.36 -5.75
CA LEU A 62 4.95 11.54 -6.21
C LEU A 62 5.30 10.75 -7.48
N ALA A 63 5.91 11.40 -8.47
CA ALA A 63 6.28 10.74 -9.73
C ALA A 63 7.20 9.52 -9.51
N ASN A 64 8.11 9.58 -8.53
CA ASN A 64 8.95 8.43 -8.20
C ASN A 64 8.13 7.30 -7.57
N GLY A 65 7.17 7.61 -6.70
CA GLY A 65 6.25 6.61 -6.13
C GLY A 65 5.40 5.91 -7.20
N ILE A 66 4.85 6.67 -8.16
CA ILE A 66 4.06 6.12 -9.27
C ILE A 66 4.88 5.16 -10.13
N GLU A 67 6.17 5.45 -10.33
CA GLU A 67 7.05 4.54 -11.05
C GLU A 67 7.41 3.31 -10.21
N GLU A 68 7.70 3.50 -8.91
CA GLU A 68 8.13 2.45 -8.01
C GLU A 68 7.10 1.33 -7.82
N ILE A 69 5.82 1.69 -7.67
CA ILE A 69 4.77 0.70 -7.46
C ILE A 69 4.61 -0.29 -8.64
N LYS A 70 5.13 0.05 -9.83
CA LYS A 70 5.10 -0.84 -11.01
C LYS A 70 5.99 -2.09 -10.83
N TYR A 71 6.96 -2.06 -9.90
CA TYR A 71 7.93 -3.13 -9.72
C TYR A 71 7.55 -4.19 -8.67
N TYR A 72 6.32 -4.17 -8.14
CA TYR A 72 5.87 -5.13 -7.13
C TYR A 72 5.46 -6.52 -7.65
N ASP A 73 5.74 -6.85 -8.92
CA ASP A 73 5.36 -8.14 -9.50
C ASP A 73 5.90 -9.34 -8.72
N SER A 74 7.14 -9.27 -8.23
CA SER A 74 7.76 -10.41 -7.52
C SER A 74 7.08 -10.68 -6.17
N ILE A 75 6.80 -9.65 -5.35
CA ILE A 75 6.08 -9.87 -4.07
C ILE A 75 4.65 -10.38 -4.32
N GLU A 76 4.00 -9.88 -5.36
CA GLU A 76 2.67 -10.34 -5.74
C GLU A 76 2.64 -11.81 -6.13
N ASN A 77 3.55 -12.21 -7.03
CA ASN A 77 3.52 -13.54 -7.61
C ASN A 77 4.12 -14.61 -6.70
N GLU A 78 5.11 -14.27 -5.88
CA GLU A 78 5.84 -15.23 -5.05
C GLU A 78 5.27 -15.38 -3.64
N TYR A 79 4.57 -14.36 -3.11
CA TYR A 79 4.10 -14.36 -1.72
C TYR A 79 2.60 -14.09 -1.60
N ILE A 80 2.09 -13.05 -2.25
CA ILE A 80 0.69 -12.65 -2.06
C ILE A 80 -0.26 -13.63 -2.73
N LYS A 81 -0.16 -13.83 -4.05
CA LYS A 81 -1.07 -14.70 -4.80
C LYS A 81 -1.06 -16.16 -4.29
N PRO A 82 0.08 -16.75 -3.91
CA PRO A 82 0.10 -18.09 -3.32
C PRO A 82 -0.59 -18.20 -1.95
N GLU A 83 -0.50 -17.17 -1.10
CA GLU A 83 -1.05 -17.21 0.27
C GLU A 83 -2.47 -16.61 0.36
N TYR A 84 -2.86 -15.77 -0.60
CA TYR A 84 -4.15 -15.09 -0.70
C TYR A 84 -4.79 -15.36 -2.08
N ILE A 85 -5.26 -16.58 -2.28
CA ILE A 85 -5.81 -17.04 -3.57
C ILE A 85 -7.01 -16.20 -3.99
N GLY A 86 -7.01 -15.77 -5.26
CA GLY A 86 -8.10 -15.00 -5.87
C GLY A 86 -8.25 -13.57 -5.36
N VAL A 87 -7.26 -13.06 -4.62
CA VAL A 87 -7.27 -11.68 -4.09
C VAL A 87 -7.15 -10.66 -5.22
N ASN A 88 -7.87 -9.55 -5.09
CA ASN A 88 -7.67 -8.39 -5.93
C ASN A 88 -6.54 -7.53 -5.35
N ILE A 89 -5.49 -7.25 -6.13
CA ILE A 89 -4.33 -6.49 -5.66
C ILE A 89 -4.41 -5.08 -6.23
N ILE A 90 -4.30 -4.08 -5.35
CA ILE A 90 -4.28 -2.67 -5.70
C ILE A 90 -2.95 -2.09 -5.23
N ARG A 91 -2.18 -1.58 -6.19
CA ARG A 91 -0.95 -0.84 -5.97
C ARG A 91 -1.29 0.64 -5.85
N CYS A 92 -0.78 1.32 -4.83
CA CYS A 92 -1.12 2.71 -4.61
C CYS A 92 -0.05 3.46 -3.80
N VAL A 93 -0.11 4.79 -3.87
CA VAL A 93 0.77 5.68 -3.14
C VAL A 93 -0.03 6.42 -2.07
N SER A 94 0.50 6.48 -0.86
CA SER A 94 0.08 7.44 0.16
C SER A 94 1.04 8.61 0.13
N ILE A 95 0.53 9.84 0.00
CA ILE A 95 1.37 11.03 -0.07
C ILE A 95 1.16 12.01 1.08
N PHE A 96 2.22 12.74 1.42
CA PHE A 96 2.16 13.81 2.41
C PHE A 96 2.95 15.08 2.02
N GLY A 97 2.62 16.19 2.68
CA GLY A 97 3.32 17.47 2.54
C GLY A 97 2.73 18.39 1.45
N GLY A 98 3.39 19.52 1.20
CA GLY A 98 2.87 20.55 0.29
C GLY A 98 1.55 21.19 0.75
N ARG A 99 0.98 22.03 -0.11
CA ARG A 99 -0.26 22.80 0.15
C ARG A 99 -1.29 22.64 -0.97
N LYS A 100 -1.16 21.58 -1.78
CA LYS A 100 -2.08 21.34 -2.89
C LYS A 100 -3.46 21.03 -2.33
N THR A 101 -4.49 21.46 -3.04
CA THR A 101 -5.90 21.13 -2.77
C THR A 101 -6.52 20.73 -4.10
N GLY A 102 -7.44 19.76 -4.11
CA GLY A 102 -8.13 19.31 -5.33
C GLY A 102 -7.59 17.98 -5.89
N TYR A 103 -7.59 17.84 -7.22
CA TYR A 103 -7.39 16.57 -7.93
C TYR A 103 -6.13 15.78 -7.50
N LEU A 104 -6.35 14.50 -7.19
CA LEU A 104 -5.33 13.50 -6.88
C LEU A 104 -5.11 12.58 -8.09
N HIS A 105 -3.86 12.17 -8.31
CA HIS A 105 -3.55 11.15 -9.31
C HIS A 105 -4.27 9.84 -8.98
N ASP A 106 -4.67 9.05 -9.99
CA ASP A 106 -5.52 7.85 -9.78
C ASP A 106 -4.89 6.82 -8.83
N ASP A 107 -3.58 6.60 -8.93
CA ASP A 107 -2.87 5.68 -8.02
C ASP A 107 -2.60 6.27 -6.61
N VAL A 108 -2.93 7.53 -6.34
CA VAL A 108 -2.84 8.07 -4.97
C VAL A 108 -4.04 7.59 -4.18
N LEU A 109 -3.81 6.88 -3.07
CA LEU A 109 -4.88 6.42 -2.19
C LEU A 109 -5.38 7.53 -1.26
N ILE A 110 -4.44 8.16 -0.56
CA ILE A 110 -4.67 9.21 0.42
C ILE A 110 -3.60 10.30 0.30
N TYR A 111 -3.98 11.52 0.64
CA TYR A 111 -3.08 12.67 0.70
C TYR A 111 -3.29 13.47 2.00
N MET A 112 -2.22 13.68 2.76
CA MET A 112 -2.22 14.60 3.91
C MET A 112 -1.35 15.83 3.63
N ASN A 113 -1.96 17.01 3.58
CA ASN A 113 -1.21 18.24 3.32
C ASN A 113 -0.57 18.83 4.60
N LEU A 114 0.20 19.91 4.46
CA LEU A 114 0.88 20.56 5.60
C LEU A 114 -0.05 21.26 6.60
N LYS A 115 -1.35 21.37 6.32
CA LYS A 115 -2.36 21.85 7.29
C LYS A 115 -2.99 20.70 8.08
N GLY A 116 -2.62 19.44 7.80
CA GLY A 116 -3.25 18.27 8.38
C GLY A 116 -4.60 17.90 7.73
N GLU A 117 -4.95 18.53 6.60
CA GLU A 117 -6.14 18.16 5.85
C GLU A 117 -5.88 16.83 5.12
N ILE A 118 -6.80 15.87 5.27
CA ILE A 118 -6.75 14.55 4.65
C ILE A 118 -7.70 14.53 3.46
N TYR A 119 -7.18 14.14 2.30
CA TYR A 119 -7.93 13.91 1.09
C TYR A 119 -7.86 12.44 0.73
N ILE A 120 -9.00 11.85 0.40
CA ILE A 120 -9.09 10.45 -0.01
C ILE A 120 -9.48 10.45 -1.48
N ASN A 121 -8.80 9.64 -2.27
CA ASN A 121 -9.08 9.60 -3.69
C ASN A 121 -10.51 9.10 -3.94
N PRO A 122 -11.32 9.77 -4.78
CA PRO A 122 -12.63 9.28 -5.18
C PRO A 122 -12.60 7.86 -5.77
N ASN A 123 -11.47 7.44 -6.33
CA ASN A 123 -11.27 6.10 -6.88
C ASN A 123 -10.75 5.08 -5.85
N ALA A 124 -10.52 5.49 -4.60
CA ALA A 124 -10.10 4.57 -3.53
C ALA A 124 -11.17 3.49 -3.26
N PRO A 125 -10.78 2.27 -2.87
CA PRO A 125 -11.72 1.21 -2.50
C PRO A 125 -12.66 1.63 -1.37
N ASP A 126 -13.89 1.13 -1.41
CA ASP A 126 -14.90 1.48 -0.40
C ASP A 126 -14.51 1.04 1.01
N CYS A 127 -13.71 -0.01 1.17
CA CYS A 127 -13.17 -0.41 2.47
C CYS A 127 -12.27 0.67 3.08
N VAL A 128 -11.47 1.37 2.26
CA VAL A 128 -10.62 2.49 2.70
C VAL A 128 -11.48 3.71 3.02
N LYS A 129 -12.39 4.10 2.11
CA LYS A 129 -13.30 5.25 2.34
C LYS A 129 -14.12 5.06 3.62
N SER A 130 -14.65 3.86 3.84
CA SER A 130 -15.46 3.54 5.02
C SER A 130 -14.65 3.63 6.31
N MET A 131 -13.40 3.15 6.31
CA MET A 131 -12.50 3.25 7.46
C MET A 131 -12.28 4.71 7.88
N PHE A 132 -12.00 5.59 6.92
CA PHE A 132 -11.76 7.01 7.23
C PHE A 132 -13.04 7.76 7.62
N ARG A 133 -14.19 7.45 7.02
CA ARG A 133 -15.48 7.98 7.47
C ARG A 133 -15.77 7.60 8.92
N ALA A 134 -15.48 6.36 9.31
CA ALA A 134 -15.65 5.90 10.70
C ALA A 134 -14.75 6.68 11.69
N MET A 135 -13.64 7.25 11.22
CA MET A 135 -12.74 8.11 12.00
C MET A 135 -13.12 9.60 11.95
N GLY A 136 -14.24 9.96 11.33
CA GLY A 136 -14.73 11.34 11.24
C GLY A 136 -14.12 12.17 10.10
N VAL A 137 -13.40 11.55 9.17
CA VAL A 137 -12.90 12.25 7.97
C VAL A 137 -14.05 12.45 6.99
N THR A 138 -14.27 13.71 6.60
CA THR A 138 -15.24 14.05 5.54
C THR A 138 -14.59 13.77 4.19
N ILE A 139 -15.27 12.97 3.35
CA ILE A 139 -14.81 12.55 2.02
C ILE A 139 -15.71 13.16 0.96
#